data_AF-A0A438D193-F1
#
_entry.id   AF-A0A438D193-F1
#
_cell.length_a   1.000
_cell.length_b   1.000
_cell.length_c   1.000
_cell.angle_alpha   90.00
_cell.angle_beta   90.00
_cell.angle_gamma   90.00
#
_symmetry.space_group_name_H-M   'P 1'
#
loop_
_entity.id
_entity.type
_entity.pdbx_description
1 polymer ?
#
loop_
_entity_poly.entity_id
_entity_poly.type
_entity_poly.pdbx_seq_one_letter_code
_entity_poly.pdbx_strand_id
1 'polypeptide(L)'
;MKMLLDIEDDPGLHSADSEDEDANESSNYNAGQECLDRLVISLGGNMIVPVASELLPAYLDVPEWQKHHATLIAVAQIAKVCSKVMIKNLEQMVTMVLNTFPNPHPRVRWAAINAIGQLSTDMGPDLQVQYHQRVLPALAASMDDFQNPQV
;
A
#
# COMPACT_ATOMS: atom_id res chain seq x y z
N MET A 1 3.59 -5.85 12.92
CA MET A 1 3.20 -6.19 11.53
C MET A 1 3.48 -7.63 11.13
N LYS A 2 3.91 -8.56 12.01
CA LYS A 2 4.28 -9.93 11.62
C LYS A 2 3.18 -10.70 10.88
N MET A 3 1.92 -10.48 11.24
CA MET A 3 0.75 -11.09 10.58
C MET A 3 0.58 -10.63 9.12
N LEU A 4 0.85 -9.35 8.82
CA LEU A 4 0.80 -8.81 7.45
C LEU A 4 1.94 -9.31 6.55
N LEU A 5 2.94 -10.00 7.11
CA LEU A 5 4.03 -10.61 6.35
C LEU A 5 3.69 -12.04 5.92
N ASP A 6 2.60 -12.61 6.42
CA ASP A 6 2.17 -13.98 6.13
C ASP A 6 1.38 -14.02 4.81
N ILE A 7 2.04 -13.59 3.75
CA ILE A 7 1.54 -13.58 2.37
C ILE A 7 2.49 -14.42 1.51
N GLU A 8 1.92 -15.28 0.68
CA GLU A 8 2.68 -16.15 -0.22
C GLU A 8 2.81 -15.53 -1.61
N ASP A 9 3.92 -15.80 -2.30
CA ASP A 9 4.07 -15.48 -3.72
C ASP A 9 3.73 -16.74 -4.51
N ASP A 10 2.48 -16.86 -4.95
CA ASP A 10 2.05 -17.90 -5.88
C ASP A 10 2.19 -17.38 -7.32
N PRO A 11 3.13 -17.91 -8.13
CA PRO A 11 3.33 -17.48 -9.51
C PRO A 11 2.11 -17.70 -10.40
N GLY A 12 1.22 -18.65 -10.05
CA GLY A 12 -0.01 -18.90 -10.79
C GLY A 12 -1.03 -17.77 -10.68
N LEU A 13 -0.97 -17.00 -9.59
CA LEU A 13 -1.83 -15.83 -9.38
C LEU A 13 -1.42 -14.63 -10.25
N HIS A 14 -0.20 -14.53 -10.76
CA HIS A 14 0.14 -13.39 -11.63
C HIS A 14 -0.49 -13.49 -13.02
N SER A 15 -1.15 -14.61 -13.34
CA SER A 15 -1.80 -14.85 -14.63
C SER A 15 -3.17 -14.17 -14.73
N ALA A 16 -3.57 -13.80 -15.94
CA ALA A 16 -4.89 -13.20 -16.20
C ALA A 16 -6.07 -14.19 -15.98
N ASP A 17 -5.78 -15.48 -15.80
CA ASP A 17 -6.78 -16.54 -15.64
C ASP A 17 -7.09 -16.86 -14.16
N SER A 18 -6.41 -16.21 -13.21
CA SER A 18 -6.71 -16.37 -11.78
C SER A 18 -7.94 -15.53 -11.41
N GLU A 19 -9.06 -16.18 -11.09
CA GLU A 19 -10.30 -15.49 -10.66
C GLU A 19 -10.34 -15.19 -9.15
N ASP A 20 -9.35 -15.65 -8.39
CA ASP A 20 -9.30 -15.51 -6.92
C ASP A 20 -8.19 -14.52 -6.52
N GLU A 21 -8.57 -13.25 -6.33
CA GLU A 21 -7.67 -12.15 -5.94
C GLU A 21 -7.07 -12.34 -4.54
N ASP A 22 -7.73 -13.14 -3.69
CA ASP A 22 -7.38 -13.36 -2.29
C ASP A 22 -6.66 -14.70 -2.04
N ALA A 23 -6.43 -15.52 -3.08
CA ALA A 23 -5.91 -16.87 -2.91
C ALA A 23 -4.50 -16.96 -2.28
N ASN A 24 -3.74 -15.86 -2.23
CA ASN A 24 -2.44 -15.78 -1.55
C ASN A 24 -2.50 -15.16 -0.14
N GLU A 25 -3.68 -14.77 0.31
CA GLU A 25 -3.90 -14.12 1.60
C GLU A 25 -4.15 -15.16 2.69
N SER A 26 -3.19 -15.34 3.59
CA SER A 26 -3.36 -16.28 4.70
C SER A 26 -4.41 -15.79 5.70
N SER A 27 -4.95 -16.73 6.50
CA SER A 27 -5.82 -16.35 7.63
C SER A 27 -5.14 -15.39 8.62
N ASN A 28 -3.82 -15.46 8.78
CA ASN A 28 -3.11 -14.51 9.63
C ASN A 28 -2.99 -13.14 8.96
N TYR A 29 -2.76 -13.09 7.65
CA TYR A 29 -2.73 -11.84 6.90
C TYR A 29 -4.06 -11.08 7.05
N ASN A 30 -5.17 -11.77 6.82
CA ASN A 30 -6.52 -11.23 6.98
C ASN A 30 -6.79 -10.75 8.40
N ALA A 31 -6.41 -11.56 9.40
CA ALA A 31 -6.50 -11.15 10.81
C ALA A 31 -5.63 -9.92 11.11
N GLY A 32 -4.44 -9.83 10.51
CA GLY A 32 -3.51 -8.72 10.65
C GLY A 32 -4.08 -7.41 10.11
N GLN A 33 -4.69 -7.45 8.92
CA GLN A 33 -5.37 -6.31 8.31
C GLN A 33 -6.54 -5.82 9.17
N GLU A 34 -7.42 -6.73 9.58
CA GLU A 34 -8.58 -6.41 10.44
C GLU A 34 -8.15 -5.82 11.79
N CYS A 35 -7.10 -6.37 12.40
CA CYS A 35 -6.54 -5.83 13.63
C CYS A 35 -5.96 -4.43 13.44
N LEU A 36 -5.26 -4.18 12.33
CA LEU A 36 -4.72 -2.86 12.05
C LEU A 36 -5.86 -1.84 11.86
N ASP A 37 -6.87 -2.15 11.06
CA ASP A 37 -8.05 -1.28 10.88
C ASP A 37 -8.70 -0.92 12.23
N ARG A 38 -8.94 -1.91 13.10
CA ARG A 38 -9.52 -1.68 14.43
C ARG A 38 -8.62 -0.84 15.34
N LEU A 39 -7.31 -1.03 15.28
CA LEU A 39 -6.35 -0.22 16.03
C LEU A 39 -6.36 1.23 15.53
N VAL A 40 -6.38 1.43 14.20
CA VAL A 40 -6.42 2.76 13.60
C VAL A 40 -7.69 3.51 14.00
N ILE A 41 -8.84 2.84 13.93
CA ILE A 41 -10.14 3.40 14.32
C ILE A 41 -10.18 3.74 15.81
N SER A 42 -9.66 2.86 16.68
CA SER A 42 -9.73 3.06 18.13
C SER A 42 -8.78 4.14 18.66
N LEU A 43 -7.57 4.23 18.11
CA LEU A 43 -6.54 5.17 18.59
C LEU A 43 -6.56 6.51 17.84
N GLY A 44 -7.03 6.51 16.60
CA GLY A 44 -7.11 7.69 15.74
C GLY A 44 -5.76 8.19 15.21
N GLY A 45 -5.84 9.09 14.22
CA GLY A 45 -4.66 9.50 13.44
C GLY A 45 -3.58 10.24 14.22
N ASN A 46 -3.92 10.98 15.27
CA ASN A 46 -2.92 11.73 16.05
C ASN A 46 -1.95 10.81 16.80
N MET A 47 -2.37 9.59 17.15
CA MET A 47 -1.51 8.61 17.80
C MET A 47 -0.84 7.67 16.79
N ILE A 48 -1.59 7.20 15.79
CA ILE A 48 -1.09 6.19 14.84
C ILE A 48 -0.12 6.78 13.82
N VAL A 49 -0.42 7.95 13.25
CA VAL A 49 0.37 8.49 12.13
C VAL A 49 1.84 8.76 12.52
N PRO A 50 2.17 9.33 13.71
CA PRO A 50 3.56 9.48 14.13
C PRO A 50 4.30 8.13 14.24
N VAL A 51 3.67 7.13 14.85
CA VAL A 51 4.26 5.79 15.01
C VAL A 51 4.50 5.13 13.65
N ALA A 52 3.53 5.21 12.74
CA ALA A 52 3.67 4.70 11.39
C ALA A 52 4.78 5.42 10.61
N SER A 53 4.88 6.74 10.73
CA SER A 53 5.90 7.55 10.05
C SER A 53 7.32 7.21 10.51
N GLU A 54 7.49 6.73 11.75
CA GLU A 54 8.77 6.26 12.28
C GLU A 54 9.09 4.82 11.84
N LEU A 55 8.11 3.92 11.89
CA LEU A 55 8.34 2.48 11.69
C LEU A 55 8.35 2.06 10.22
N LEU A 56 7.49 2.63 9.38
CA LEU A 56 7.27 2.17 8.01
C LEU A 56 8.47 2.39 7.08
N PRO A 57 9.21 3.52 7.13
CA PRO A 57 10.40 3.69 6.29
C PRO A 57 11.44 2.58 6.50
N ALA A 58 11.67 2.14 7.73
CA ALA A 58 12.60 1.06 8.04
C ALA A 58 12.16 -0.29 7.45
N TYR A 59 10.87 -0.49 7.17
CA TYR A 59 10.36 -1.68 6.48
C TYR A 59 10.57 -1.62 4.97
N LEU A 60 10.85 -0.46 4.39
CA LEU A 60 11.21 -0.27 2.97
C LEU A 60 12.72 -0.34 2.71
N ASP A 61 13.54 -0.26 3.76
CA ASP A 61 15.01 -0.28 3.69
C ASP A 61 15.63 -1.69 3.77
N VAL A 62 14.80 -2.74 3.70
CA VAL A 62 15.19 -4.13 3.91
C VAL A 62 14.82 -4.99 2.70
N PRO A 63 15.53 -6.07 2.38
CA PRO A 63 15.34 -6.78 1.11
C PRO A 63 14.04 -7.58 1.02
N GLU A 64 13.35 -7.85 2.13
CA GLU A 64 12.16 -8.69 2.11
C GLU A 64 10.94 -7.96 1.54
N TRP A 65 10.50 -8.38 0.35
CA TRP A 65 9.38 -7.77 -0.36
C TRP A 65 8.08 -7.77 0.47
N GLN A 66 7.86 -8.77 1.35
CA GLN A 66 6.69 -8.84 2.22
C GLN A 66 6.61 -7.63 3.16
N LYS A 67 7.75 -7.08 3.59
CA LYS A 67 7.78 -5.88 4.43
C LYS A 67 7.44 -4.63 3.63
N HIS A 68 7.83 -4.58 2.36
CA HIS A 68 7.43 -3.50 1.46
C HIS A 68 5.92 -3.54 1.21
N HIS A 69 5.42 -4.73 0.87
CA HIS A 69 3.99 -4.99 0.71
C HIS A 69 3.20 -4.59 1.97
N ALA A 70 3.58 -5.11 3.14
CA ALA A 70 2.91 -4.79 4.41
C ALA A 70 2.95 -3.29 4.73
N THR A 71 4.02 -2.59 4.35
CA THR A 71 4.10 -1.13 4.51
C THR A 71 3.04 -0.42 3.68
N LEU A 72 2.87 -0.81 2.42
CA LEU A 72 1.91 -0.20 1.50
C LEU A 72 0.46 -0.47 1.93
N ILE A 73 0.17 -1.71 2.37
CA ILE A 73 -1.13 -2.06 2.96
C ILE A 73 -1.41 -1.24 4.22
N ALA A 74 -0.42 -1.10 5.11
CA ALA A 74 -0.57 -0.30 6.31
C ALA A 74 -0.83 1.18 5.99
N VAL A 75 -0.16 1.75 4.99
CA VAL A 75 -0.42 3.13 4.52
C VAL A 75 -1.85 3.28 4.04
N ALA A 76 -2.33 2.35 3.21
CA ALA A 76 -3.69 2.37 2.67
C ALA A 76 -4.75 2.32 3.80
N GLN A 77 -4.59 1.39 4.75
CA GLN A 77 -5.50 1.25 5.89
C GLN A 77 -5.49 2.48 6.81
N ILE A 78 -4.32 3.04 7.10
CA ILE A 78 -4.23 4.25 7.92
C ILE A 78 -4.89 5.44 7.20
N ALA A 79 -4.70 5.57 5.88
CA ALA A 79 -5.28 6.65 5.08
C ALA A 79 -6.81 6.71 5.16
N LYS A 80 -7.47 5.55 5.05
CA LYS A 80 -8.92 5.38 5.11
C LYS A 80 -9.58 6.06 6.32
N VAL A 81 -8.89 6.03 7.46
CA VAL A 81 -9.45 6.51 8.73
C VAL A 81 -8.79 7.82 9.17
N CYS A 82 -7.52 8.04 8.82
CA CYS A 82 -6.67 9.10 9.35
C CYS A 82 -6.29 10.17 8.32
N SER A 83 -7.00 10.26 7.20
CA SER A 83 -6.70 11.20 6.10
C SER A 83 -6.49 12.63 6.58
N LYS A 84 -7.32 13.14 7.50
CA LYS A 84 -7.19 14.51 8.07
C LYS A 84 -5.85 14.79 8.74
N VAL A 85 -5.20 13.77 9.32
CA VAL A 85 -3.88 13.90 9.94
C VAL A 85 -2.79 13.68 8.89
N MET A 86 -2.94 12.66 8.05
CA MET A 86 -1.97 12.31 7.02
C MET A 86 -1.79 13.39 5.95
N ILE A 87 -2.84 14.15 5.63
CA ILE A 87 -2.81 15.20 4.61
C ILE A 87 -1.77 16.29 4.92
N LYS A 88 -1.41 16.48 6.20
CA LYS A 88 -0.36 17.41 6.63
C LYS A 88 1.04 17.01 6.12
N ASN A 89 1.23 15.73 5.82
CA ASN A 89 2.47 15.14 5.31
C ASN A 89 2.22 14.46 3.95
N LEU A 90 1.25 14.96 3.17
CA LEU A 90 0.81 14.32 1.92
C LEU A 90 1.96 14.07 0.94
N GLU A 91 2.85 15.05 0.76
CA GLU A 91 4.01 14.92 -0.13
C GLU A 91 4.89 13.73 0.22
N GLN A 92 5.18 13.55 1.51
CA GLN A 92 6.03 12.48 2.00
C GLN A 92 5.35 11.12 1.77
N MET A 93 4.04 11.02 2.04
CA MET A 93 3.28 9.79 1.85
C MET A 93 3.20 9.39 0.38
N VAL A 94 2.85 10.33 -0.50
CA VAL A 94 2.80 10.10 -1.95
C VAL A 94 4.18 9.72 -2.48
N THR A 95 5.24 10.41 -2.05
CA THR A 95 6.61 10.10 -2.47
C THR A 95 7.05 8.71 -2.02
N MET A 96 6.77 8.35 -0.76
CA MET A 96 7.09 7.03 -0.23
C MET A 96 6.43 5.92 -1.05
N VAL A 97 5.14 6.05 -1.35
CA VAL A 97 4.42 5.05 -2.15
C VAL A 97 4.93 5.01 -3.59
N LEU A 98 5.08 6.16 -4.26
CA LEU A 98 5.54 6.21 -5.65
C LEU A 98 6.95 5.63 -5.84
N ASN A 99 7.82 5.73 -4.84
CA ASN A 99 9.16 5.14 -4.90
C ASN A 99 9.14 3.59 -4.95
N THR A 100 8.00 2.96 -4.64
CA THR A 100 7.84 1.50 -4.69
C THR A 100 7.24 0.98 -6.00
N PHE A 101 6.79 1.86 -6.91
CA PHE A 101 6.29 1.47 -8.24
C PHE A 101 7.30 0.67 -9.08
N PRO A 102 8.60 1.00 -9.10
CA PRO A 102 9.59 0.22 -9.84
C PRO A 102 10.11 -1.01 -9.07
N ASN A 103 9.44 -1.44 -7.98
CA ASN A 103 9.91 -2.59 -7.20
C ASN A 103 9.93 -3.87 -8.06
N PRO A 104 10.96 -4.72 -7.95
CA PRO A 104 11.06 -5.94 -8.77
C PRO A 104 9.93 -6.94 -8.49
N HIS A 105 9.33 -6.92 -7.29
CA HIS A 105 8.31 -7.89 -6.91
C HIS A 105 6.90 -7.43 -7.34
N PRO A 106 6.14 -8.23 -8.11
CA PRO A 106 4.82 -7.83 -8.63
C PRO A 106 3.81 -7.51 -7.53
N ARG A 107 3.75 -8.30 -6.44
CA ARG A 107 2.89 -7.99 -5.29
C ARG A 107 3.18 -6.63 -4.64
N VAL A 108 4.44 -6.17 -4.65
CA VAL A 108 4.78 -4.84 -4.12
C VAL A 108 4.27 -3.76 -5.07
N ARG A 109 4.40 -3.95 -6.39
CA ARG A 109 3.85 -3.02 -7.39
C ARG A 109 2.34 -2.93 -7.29
N TRP A 110 1.65 -4.07 -7.18
CA TRP A 110 0.21 -4.13 -6.92
C TRP A 110 -0.19 -3.36 -5.66
N ALA A 111 0.50 -3.62 -4.53
CA ALA A 111 0.22 -2.92 -3.28
C ALA A 111 0.48 -1.41 -3.36
N ALA A 112 1.44 -0.98 -4.19
CA ALA A 112 1.72 0.44 -4.41
C ALA A 112 0.57 1.13 -5.17
N ILE A 113 0.03 0.44 -6.18
CA ILE A 113 -1.14 0.90 -6.95
C ILE A 113 -2.38 0.93 -6.06
N ASN A 114 -2.61 -0.12 -5.27
CA ASN A 114 -3.68 -0.18 -4.28
C ASN A 114 -3.59 1.00 -3.29
N ALA A 115 -2.40 1.23 -2.73
CA ALA A 115 -2.17 2.35 -1.82
C ALA A 115 -2.44 3.71 -2.49
N ILE A 116 -1.98 3.94 -3.73
CA ILE A 116 -2.29 5.18 -4.46
C ILE A 116 -3.79 5.33 -4.71
N GLY A 117 -4.50 4.26 -5.05
CA GLY A 117 -5.96 4.28 -5.22
C GLY A 117 -6.68 4.68 -3.93
N GLN A 118 -6.27 4.11 -2.81
CA GLN A 118 -6.81 4.45 -1.49
C GLN A 118 -6.50 5.90 -1.10
N LEU A 119 -5.23 6.32 -1.22
CA LEU A 119 -4.81 7.71 -0.96
C LEU A 119 -5.59 8.70 -1.84
N SER A 120 -5.82 8.37 -3.11
CA SER A 120 -6.58 9.22 -4.03
C SER A 120 -8.03 9.36 -3.60
N THR A 121 -8.61 8.33 -3.00
CA THR A 121 -9.99 8.35 -2.49
C THR A 121 -10.09 9.18 -1.21
N ASP A 122 -9.23 8.92 -0.22
CA ASP A 122 -9.38 9.50 1.12
C ASP A 122 -8.73 10.87 1.29
N MET A 123 -7.74 11.20 0.46
CA MET A 123 -7.02 12.48 0.50
C MET A 123 -7.38 13.38 -0.69
N GLY A 124 -8.44 13.02 -1.42
CA GLY A 124 -9.01 13.89 -2.44
C GLY A 124 -9.77 15.07 -1.82
N PRO A 125 -9.76 16.25 -2.45
CA PRO A 125 -9.17 16.54 -3.78
C PRO A 125 -7.69 16.94 -3.75
N ASP A 126 -7.07 17.11 -2.58
CA ASP A 126 -5.71 17.64 -2.44
C ASP A 126 -4.67 16.80 -3.18
N LEU A 127 -4.75 15.47 -3.10
CA LEU A 127 -3.84 14.59 -3.82
C LEU A 127 -3.91 14.81 -5.33
N GLN A 128 -5.13 14.86 -5.89
CA GLN A 128 -5.34 15.09 -7.32
C GLN A 128 -4.82 16.46 -7.74
N VAL A 129 -5.14 17.52 -6.98
CA VAL A 129 -4.74 18.88 -7.36
C VAL A 129 -3.23 19.06 -7.29
N GLN A 130 -2.57 18.50 -6.29
CA GLN A 130 -1.15 18.77 -6.02
C GLN A 130 -0.21 17.76 -6.68
N TYR A 131 -0.61 16.50 -6.85
CA TYR A 131 0.30 15.41 -7.23
C TYR A 131 -0.11 14.63 -8.48
N HIS A 132 -1.15 15.05 -9.21
CA HIS A 132 -1.56 14.37 -10.46
C HIS A 132 -0.40 14.21 -11.46
N GLN A 133 0.48 15.20 -11.56
CA GLN A 133 1.63 15.17 -12.49
C GLN A 133 2.64 14.06 -12.17
N ARG A 134 2.66 13.56 -10.93
CA ARG A 134 3.52 12.44 -10.51
C ARG A 134 2.76 11.11 -10.52
N VAL A 135 1.51 11.13 -10.04
CA VAL A 135 0.68 9.93 -9.89
C VAL A 135 0.25 9.37 -11.25
N LEU A 136 -0.22 10.21 -12.17
CA LEU A 136 -0.74 9.72 -13.45
C LEU A 136 0.34 9.06 -14.33
N PRO A 137 1.56 9.60 -14.48
CA PRO A 137 2.61 8.90 -15.23
C PRO A 137 3.04 7.60 -14.56
N ALA A 138 3.06 7.54 -13.23
CA ALA A 138 3.41 6.31 -12.52
C ALA A 138 2.38 5.20 -12.75
N LEU A 139 1.08 5.52 -12.65
CA LEU A 139 0.01 4.58 -12.97
C LEU A 139 0.03 4.16 -14.44
N ALA A 140 0.22 5.10 -15.38
CA ALA A 140 0.30 4.79 -16.80
C ALA A 140 1.47 3.86 -17.13
N ALA A 141 2.63 4.06 -16.49
CA ALA A 141 3.78 3.17 -16.66
C ALA A 141 3.54 1.76 -16.12
N SER A 142 2.76 1.61 -15.04
CA SER A 142 2.38 0.29 -14.51
C SER A 142 1.48 -0.49 -15.49
N MET A 143 0.65 0.19 -16.28
CA MET A 143 -0.23 -0.46 -17.27
C MET A 143 0.54 -1.14 -18.42
N ASP A 144 1.84 -0.87 -18.57
CA ASP A 144 2.71 -1.53 -19.55
C ASP A 144 3.34 -2.84 -19.00
N ASP A 145 3.02 -3.26 -17.77
CA ASP A 145 3.51 -4.51 -17.16
C ASP A 145 2.74 -5.76 -17.64
N PHE A 146 2.81 -6.03 -18.94
CA PHE A 146 2.12 -7.15 -19.58
C PHE A 146 2.53 -8.55 -19.05
N GLN A 147 3.63 -8.64 -18.30
CA GLN A 147 4.09 -9.90 -17.70
C GLN A 147 3.37 -10.21 -16.38
N ASN A 148 2.77 -9.20 -15.74
CA ASN A 148 2.08 -9.34 -14.46
C ASN A 148 0.69 -8.67 -14.54
N PRO A 149 -0.27 -9.27 -15.29
CA PRO A 149 -1.63 -8.74 -15.48
C PRO A 149 -2.39 -8.23 -14.25
N GLN A 150 -2.06 -8.69 -13.04
CA GLN A 150 -2.67 -8.20 -11.81
C GLN A 150 -2.18 -6.81 -11.39
N VAL A 151 -0.99 -6.37 -11.84
CA VAL A 151 -0.40 -5.04 -11.57
C VAL A 151 -1.02 -4.01 -12.51
#